data_AF-A0A850P334-F1
#
_entry.id   AF-A0A850P334-F1
#
_cell.length_a   1.000
_cell.length_b   1.000
_cell.length_c   1.000
_cell.angle_alpha   90.00
_cell.angle_beta   90.00
_cell.angle_gamma   90.00
#
_symmetry.space_group_name_H-M   'P 1'
#
loop_
_entity.id
_entity.type
_entity.pdbx_description
1 polymer ?
#
loop_
_entity_poly.entity_id
_entity_poly.type
_entity_poly.pdbx_seq_one_letter_code
_entity_poly.pdbx_strand_id
1 'polypeptide(L)'
;MCRDGADRAGSRSEPEPKSDWGSASLILVATPIGNLGDITVRAARLLAQADAILCEDTRMTARLLLHLGIQRPMQPLHDHNEAARSAALVDAMRAGTRFALVSDAGTPLVSDPGYRLVRAAIEAGLTVS
;
A
#
# COMPACT_ATOMS: atom_id res chain seq x y z
N MET A 1 -31.46 -49.18 -19.83
CA MET A 1 -31.25 -48.04 -18.91
C MET A 1 -29.86 -47.49 -19.18
N CYS A 2 -29.79 -46.39 -19.93
CA CYS A 2 -28.57 -45.61 -20.10
C CYS A 2 -28.36 -44.76 -18.83
N ARG A 3 -27.17 -44.79 -18.24
CA ARG A 3 -26.64 -43.66 -17.48
C ARG A 3 -25.17 -43.47 -17.82
N ASP A 4 -24.96 -42.31 -18.40
CA ASP A 4 -23.77 -41.70 -18.93
C ASP A 4 -22.65 -41.53 -17.91
N GLY A 5 -21.44 -41.49 -18.44
CA GLY A 5 -20.27 -41.05 -17.71
C GLY A 5 -20.39 -39.58 -17.29
N ALA A 6 -19.76 -39.28 -16.16
CA ALA A 6 -19.36 -37.92 -15.83
C ALA A 6 -17.90 -38.00 -15.39
N ASP A 7 -17.05 -37.52 -16.30
CA ASP A 7 -15.63 -37.28 -16.12
C ASP A 7 -15.35 -36.56 -14.80
N ARG A 8 -14.35 -37.05 -14.07
CA ARG A 8 -13.70 -36.30 -12.99
C ARG A 8 -12.89 -35.17 -13.61
N ALA A 9 -13.53 -34.05 -13.89
CA ALA A 9 -12.83 -32.80 -14.14
C ALA A 9 -12.22 -32.31 -12.81
N GLY A 10 -10.94 -32.63 -12.60
CA GLY A 10 -10.13 -32.01 -11.56
C GLY A 10 -10.15 -30.49 -11.78
N SER A 11 -10.60 -29.75 -10.77
CA SER A 11 -10.52 -28.30 -10.75
C SER A 11 -9.06 -27.90 -10.75
N ARG A 12 -8.52 -27.55 -11.93
CA ARG A 12 -7.28 -26.79 -12.01
C ARG A 12 -7.59 -25.44 -11.38
N SER A 13 -7.21 -25.27 -10.12
CA SER A 13 -7.19 -23.96 -9.46
C SER A 13 -6.34 -23.04 -10.33
N GLU A 14 -6.98 -22.06 -10.96
CA GLU A 14 -6.30 -21.02 -11.71
C GLU A 14 -5.27 -20.37 -10.78
N PRO A 15 -4.05 -20.08 -11.25
CA PRO A 15 -3.07 -19.41 -10.42
C PRO A 15 -3.67 -18.07 -10.00
N GLU A 16 -3.83 -17.86 -8.70
CA GLU A 16 -4.23 -16.56 -8.18
C GLU A 16 -3.30 -15.49 -8.76
N PRO A 17 -3.85 -14.33 -9.19
CA PRO A 17 -3.05 -13.29 -9.78
C PRO A 17 -1.89 -12.97 -8.85
N LYS A 18 -0.65 -12.98 -9.37
CA LYS A 18 0.54 -12.55 -8.61
C LYS A 18 0.21 -11.22 -7.95
N SER A 19 0.14 -11.21 -6.62
CA SER A 19 -0.19 -10.00 -5.89
C SER A 19 0.86 -8.94 -6.22
N ASP A 20 0.42 -7.73 -6.57
CA ASP A 20 1.33 -6.58 -6.69
C ASP A 20 2.01 -6.24 -5.33
N TRP A 21 1.53 -6.88 -4.25
CA TRP A 21 2.05 -6.82 -2.89
C TRP A 21 2.94 -8.02 -2.57
N GLY A 22 4.08 -7.77 -1.94
CA GLY A 22 4.85 -8.84 -1.30
C GLY A 22 4.14 -9.33 -0.03
N SER A 23 4.47 -10.53 0.44
CA SER A 23 4.04 -10.98 1.77
C SER A 23 4.63 -10.04 2.83
N ALA A 24 3.77 -9.44 3.65
CA ALA A 24 4.14 -8.46 4.68
C ALA A 24 4.99 -7.29 4.13
N SER A 25 4.36 -6.41 3.35
CA SER A 25 5.04 -5.32 2.65
C SER A 25 4.49 -3.92 2.94
N LEU A 26 5.37 -2.92 2.89
CA LEU A 26 5.07 -1.50 2.82
C LEU A 26 5.26 -1.02 1.38
N ILE A 27 4.25 -0.38 0.79
CA ILE A 27 4.39 0.26 -0.52
C ILE A 27 4.67 1.75 -0.34
N LEU A 28 5.67 2.27 -1.05
CA LEU A 28 5.98 3.70 -1.12
C LEU A 28 5.38 4.30 -2.39
N VAL A 29 4.58 5.36 -2.22
CA VAL A 29 3.98 6.10 -3.32
C VAL A 29 4.35 7.57 -3.19
N ALA A 30 5.07 8.10 -4.17
CA ALA A 30 5.30 9.54 -4.26
C ALA A 30 4.06 10.24 -4.83
N THR A 31 3.67 11.38 -4.26
CA THR A 31 2.69 12.28 -4.92
C THR A 31 3.36 12.98 -6.11
N PRO A 32 2.63 13.23 -7.21
CA PRO A 32 3.15 14.10 -8.27
C PRO A 32 3.28 15.55 -7.80
N ILE A 33 4.38 16.24 -8.15
CA ILE A 33 4.70 17.65 -7.76
C ILE A 33 3.77 18.69 -8.45
N GLY A 34 2.70 18.25 -9.12
CA GLY A 34 1.78 19.18 -9.79
C GLY A 34 0.53 18.52 -10.34
N ASN A 35 0.69 17.72 -11.41
CA ASN A 35 -0.44 17.09 -12.07
C ASN A 35 -0.75 15.73 -11.43
N LEU A 36 -1.92 15.61 -10.78
CA LEU A 36 -2.39 14.35 -10.19
C LEU A 36 -2.49 13.21 -11.23
N GLY A 37 -2.66 13.54 -12.51
CA GLY A 37 -2.69 12.59 -13.61
C GLY A 37 -1.34 11.96 -13.97
N ASP A 38 -0.23 12.48 -13.45
CA ASP A 38 1.12 11.93 -13.69
C ASP A 38 1.40 10.70 -12.80
N ILE A 39 0.45 10.31 -11.94
CA ILE A 39 0.57 9.09 -11.16
C ILE A 39 0.51 7.85 -12.06
N THR A 40 1.41 6.91 -11.82
CA THR A 40 1.46 5.68 -12.63
C THR A 40 0.24 4.78 -12.38
N VAL A 41 -0.14 4.02 -13.42
CA VAL A 41 -1.20 3.00 -13.31
C VAL A 41 -0.90 1.99 -12.20
N ARG A 42 0.38 1.65 -12.00
CA ARG A 42 0.82 0.76 -10.92
C ARG A 42 0.54 1.36 -9.54
N ALA A 43 0.93 2.63 -9.33
CA ALA A 43 0.69 3.31 -8.06
C ALA A 43 -0.81 3.44 -7.76
N ALA A 44 -1.63 3.80 -8.75
CA ALA A 44 -3.08 3.85 -8.58
C ALA A 44 -3.67 2.48 -8.19
N ARG A 45 -3.21 1.38 -8.82
CA ARG A 45 -3.63 0.02 -8.46
C ARG A 45 -3.21 -0.37 -7.04
N LEU A 46 -2.00 -0.03 -6.62
CA LEU A 46 -1.50 -0.33 -5.28
C LEU A 46 -2.27 0.45 -4.20
N LEU A 47 -2.52 1.75 -4.42
CA LEU A 47 -3.36 2.57 -3.55
C LEU A 47 -4.78 2.00 -3.44
N ALA A 48 -5.34 1.50 -4.55
CA ALA A 48 -6.66 0.89 -4.56
C ALA A 48 -6.71 -0.45 -3.80
N GLN A 49 -5.58 -1.16 -3.66
CA GLN A 49 -5.50 -2.46 -2.97
C GLN A 49 -5.09 -2.36 -1.49
N ALA A 50 -4.54 -1.23 -1.06
CA ALA A 50 -4.11 -1.02 0.32
C ALA A 50 -5.29 -1.11 1.30
N ASP A 51 -5.06 -1.66 2.49
CA ASP A 51 -6.05 -1.70 3.56
C ASP A 51 -6.15 -0.32 4.24
N ALA A 52 -5.04 0.42 4.30
CA ALA A 52 -5.02 1.82 4.70
C ALA A 52 -3.87 2.59 4.04
N ILE A 53 -4.05 3.91 3.92
CA ILE A 53 -3.07 4.84 3.35
C ILE A 53 -2.48 5.67 4.49
N LEU A 54 -1.17 5.58 4.67
CA LEU A 54 -0.41 6.43 5.58
C LEU A 54 0.00 7.67 4.81
N CYS A 55 -0.25 8.87 5.32
CA CYS A 55 0.09 10.09 4.61
C CYS A 55 0.44 11.25 5.53
N GLU A 56 1.25 12.17 5.02
CA GLU A 56 1.59 13.42 5.70
C GLU A 56 0.46 14.46 5.50
N ASP A 57 0.26 14.97 4.28
CA ASP A 57 -0.86 15.86 4.00
C ASP A 57 -2.10 15.05 3.59
N THR A 58 -3.03 14.90 4.54
CA THR A 58 -4.32 14.22 4.31
C THR A 58 -5.21 14.92 3.29
N ARG A 59 -5.08 16.24 3.09
CA ARG A 59 -5.86 17.00 2.11
C ARG A 59 -5.34 16.77 0.71
N MET A 60 -4.01 16.80 0.53
CA MET A 60 -3.39 16.47 -0.76
C MET A 60 -3.68 15.02 -1.15
N THR A 61 -3.51 14.10 -0.20
CA THR A 61 -3.81 12.68 -0.41
C THR A 61 -5.29 12.46 -0.72
N ALA A 62 -6.21 13.13 -0.02
CA ALA A 62 -7.64 13.06 -0.33
C ALA A 62 -7.95 13.51 -1.77
N ARG A 63 -7.33 14.58 -2.25
CA ARG A 63 -7.51 15.06 -3.63
C ARG A 63 -6.99 14.05 -4.65
N LEU A 64 -5.84 13.42 -4.38
CA LEU A 64 -5.30 12.34 -5.21
C LEU A 64 -6.26 11.15 -5.27
N LEU A 65 -6.75 10.67 -4.12
CA LEU A 65 -7.66 9.53 -4.07
C LEU A 65 -9.01 9.84 -4.73
N LEU A 66 -9.51 11.06 -4.56
CA LEU A 66 -10.71 11.52 -5.25
C LEU A 66 -10.51 11.54 -6.77
N HIS A 67 -9.37 12.08 -7.25
CA HIS A 67 -9.02 12.10 -8.67
C HIS A 67 -8.97 10.69 -9.28
N LEU A 68 -8.52 9.71 -8.48
CA LEU A 68 -8.41 8.31 -8.89
C LEU A 68 -9.71 7.49 -8.68
N GLY A 69 -10.74 8.06 -8.05
CA GLY A 69 -11.95 7.33 -7.67
C GLY A 69 -11.71 6.25 -6.60
N ILE A 70 -10.67 6.40 -5.78
CA ILE A 70 -10.28 5.44 -4.74
C ILE A 70 -10.87 5.86 -3.40
N GLN A 71 -11.42 4.90 -2.64
CA GLN A 71 -11.91 5.10 -1.29
C GLN A 71 -11.17 4.15 -0.33
N ARG A 72 -10.24 4.69 0.45
CA ARG A 72 -9.46 3.96 1.45
C ARG A 72 -9.30 4.79 2.72
N PRO A 73 -9.25 4.15 3.90
CA PRO A 73 -9.01 4.87 5.14
C PRO A 73 -7.61 5.49 5.12
N MET A 74 -7.54 6.78 5.45
CA MET A 74 -6.28 7.50 5.58
C MET A 74 -5.89 7.60 7.05
N GLN A 75 -4.60 7.46 7.34
CA GLN A 75 -4.04 7.62 8.67
C GLN A 75 -2.87 8.60 8.63
N PRO A 76 -2.96 9.76 9.31
CA PRO A 76 -1.90 10.75 9.30
C PRO A 76 -0.64 10.23 9.99
N LEU A 77 0.49 10.24 9.29
CA LEU A 77 1.82 9.87 9.81
C LEU A 77 2.77 11.05 9.64
N HIS A 78 3.23 11.60 10.76
CA HIS A 78 4.09 12.79 10.82
C HIS A 78 5.23 12.50 11.81
N ASP A 79 6.36 13.20 11.71
CA ASP A 79 7.55 12.97 12.55
C ASP A 79 7.26 12.83 14.05
N HIS A 80 6.33 13.64 14.57
CA HIS A 80 5.95 13.63 15.99
C HIS A 80 5.29 12.33 16.44
N ASN A 81 4.50 11.68 15.58
CA ASN A 81 3.77 10.46 15.92
C ASN A 81 4.44 9.20 15.37
N GLU A 82 5.36 9.34 14.41
CA GLU A 82 5.94 8.22 13.68
C GLU A 82 6.68 7.25 14.59
N ALA A 83 7.46 7.74 15.56
CA ALA A 83 8.19 6.88 16.50
C ALA A 83 7.24 6.00 17.34
N ALA A 84 6.13 6.56 17.81
CA ALA A 84 5.18 5.82 18.62
C ALA A 84 4.35 4.82 17.78
N ARG A 85 4.11 5.14 16.51
CA ARG A 85 3.25 4.34 15.62
C ARG A 85 4.00 3.25 14.85
N SER A 86 5.29 3.42 14.59
CA SER A 86 6.06 2.52 13.72
C SER A 86 6.00 1.06 14.16
N ALA A 87 6.16 0.78 15.46
CA ALA A 87 6.09 -0.58 15.97
C ALA A 87 4.72 -1.25 15.70
N ALA A 88 3.63 -0.56 16.03
CA ALA A 88 2.28 -1.07 15.81
C ALA A 88 1.96 -1.29 14.31
N LEU A 89 2.47 -0.40 13.44
CA LEU A 89 2.32 -0.52 11.99
C LEU A 89 3.11 -1.72 11.45
N VAL A 90 4.32 -1.95 11.94
CA VAL A 90 5.14 -3.13 11.59
C VAL A 90 4.45 -4.42 12.01
N ASP A 91 3.91 -4.49 13.23
CA ASP A 91 3.17 -5.67 13.70
C ASP A 91 1.92 -5.93 12.87
N ALA A 92 1.19 -4.88 12.50
CA ALA A 92 0.04 -5.00 11.60
C ALA A 92 0.45 -5.49 10.19
N MET A 93 1.59 -5.04 9.65
CA MET A 93 2.12 -5.54 8.38
C MET A 93 2.51 -7.02 8.47
N ARG A 94 3.12 -7.45 9.58
CA ARG A 94 3.42 -8.87 9.85
C ARG A 94 2.17 -9.72 9.89
N ALA A 95 1.07 -9.18 10.40
CA ALA A 95 -0.24 -9.82 10.41
C ALA A 95 -0.94 -9.82 9.03
N GLY A 96 -0.32 -9.24 7.99
CA GLY A 96 -0.83 -9.21 6.63
C GLY A 96 -1.55 -7.93 6.22
N THR A 97 -1.57 -6.90 7.09
CA THR A 97 -2.15 -5.60 6.73
C THR A 97 -1.29 -4.90 5.69
N ARG A 98 -1.94 -4.39 4.64
CA ARG A 98 -1.30 -3.72 3.51
C ARG A 98 -1.36 -2.21 3.68
N PHE A 99 -0.22 -1.58 3.97
CA PHE A 99 -0.12 -0.12 4.03
C PHE A 99 0.57 0.44 2.79
N ALA A 100 -0.04 1.49 2.23
CA ALA A 100 0.63 2.37 1.27
C ALA A 100 1.02 3.67 1.99
N LEU A 101 2.30 3.99 2.00
CA LEU A 101 2.82 5.26 2.49
C LEU A 101 2.90 6.24 1.32
N VAL A 102 2.08 7.29 1.39
CA VAL A 102 2.08 8.40 0.45
C VAL A 102 2.95 9.52 1.03
N SER A 103 4.09 9.77 0.40
CA SER A 103 5.00 10.86 0.76
C SER A 103 4.81 12.02 -0.20
N ASP A 104 4.81 13.25 0.32
CA ASP A 104 4.71 14.42 -0.54
C ASP A 104 6.02 14.63 -1.29
N ALA A 105 5.95 14.84 -2.60
CA ALA A 105 7.12 15.23 -3.36
C ALA A 105 7.24 16.77 -3.27
N GLY A 106 8.08 17.27 -2.35
CA GLY A 106 8.10 18.72 -2.13
C GLY A 106 9.25 19.33 -1.31
N THR A 107 9.98 18.59 -0.48
CA THR A 107 10.97 19.21 0.42
C THR A 107 12.40 18.68 0.24
N PRO A 108 13.24 19.34 -0.56
CA PRO A 108 14.68 19.13 -0.48
C PRO A 108 15.19 19.85 0.76
N LEU A 109 15.30 19.13 1.89
CA LEU A 109 16.24 19.30 3.02
C LEU A 109 15.64 18.72 4.32
N VAL A 110 16.05 17.48 4.61
CA VAL A 110 16.17 16.88 5.97
C VAL A 110 14.85 16.47 6.68
N SER A 111 14.53 15.18 6.52
CA SER A 111 13.51 14.37 7.22
C SER A 111 12.10 14.42 6.63
N ASP A 112 11.84 13.56 5.65
CA ASP A 112 10.49 13.27 5.21
C ASP A 112 9.82 12.31 6.22
N PRO A 113 8.62 12.64 6.74
CA PRO A 113 7.82 11.72 7.53
C PRO A 113 7.66 10.37 6.82
N GLY A 114 7.88 9.28 7.55
CA GLY A 114 7.87 7.93 6.99
C GLY A 114 9.24 7.27 6.92
N TYR A 115 10.34 8.03 7.08
CA TYR A 115 11.69 7.46 7.13
C TYR A 115 11.87 6.45 8.27
N ARG A 116 11.34 6.74 9.47
CA ARG A 116 11.48 5.84 10.63
C ARG A 116 10.66 4.57 10.43
N LEU A 117 9.47 4.69 9.86
CA LEU A 117 8.63 3.54 9.51
C LEU A 117 9.31 2.66 8.46
N VAL A 118 9.89 3.25 7.41
CA VAL A 118 10.64 2.51 6.39
C VAL A 118 11.82 1.77 7.01
N ARG A 119 12.60 2.43 7.88
CA ARG A 119 13.70 1.76 8.59
C ARG A 119 13.21 0.63 9.47
N ALA A 120 12.17 0.85 10.27
CA ALA A 120 11.58 -0.18 11.12
C ALA A 120 11.05 -1.37 10.31
N ALA A 121 10.46 -1.14 9.14
CA ALA A 121 10.00 -2.19 8.25
C ALA A 121 11.17 -3.03 7.71
N ILE A 122 12.24 -2.38 7.25
CA ILE A 122 13.46 -3.05 6.76
C ILE A 122 14.11 -3.86 7.88
N GLU A 123 14.28 -3.28 9.07
CA GLU A 123 14.84 -3.95 10.26
C GLU A 123 13.99 -5.16 10.69
N ALA A 124 12.67 -5.08 10.49
CA ALA A 124 11.74 -6.16 10.78
C ALA A 124 11.69 -7.26 9.71
N GLY A 125 12.46 -7.14 8.63
CA GLY A 125 12.50 -8.08 7.51
C GLY A 125 11.30 -7.98 6.55
N LEU A 126 10.58 -6.85 6.58
CA LEU A 126 9.44 -6.60 5.70
C LEU A 126 9.90 -6.12 4.33
N THR A 127 9.10 -6.41 3.30
CA THR A 127 9.38 -5.93 1.95
C THR A 127 8.98 -4.46 1.83
N VAL A 128 9.85 -3.61 1.28
CA VAL A 128 9.53 -2.22 0.93
C VAL A 128 9.63 -2.07 -0.58
N SER A 129 8.62 -1.51 -1.25
CA SER A 129 8.51 -1.47 -2.73
C SER A 129 7.89 -0.21 -3.30
#